data_AF-A0A8S0U2D7-F1
#
_entry.id   AF-A0A8S0U2D7-F1
#
_cell.length_a   1.000
_cell.length_b   1.000
_cell.length_c   1.000
_cell.angle_alpha   90.00
_cell.angle_beta   90.00
_cell.angle_gamma   90.00
#
_symmetry.space_group_name_H-M   'P 1'
#
loop_
_entity.id
_entity.type
_entity.pdbx_description
1 polymer ?
#
loop_
_entity_poly.entity_id
_entity_poly.type
_entity_poly.pdbx_seq_one_letter_code
_entity_poly.pdbx_strand_id
1 'polypeptide(L)'
;MIVKLELGSAFYGWKFDNVGEEVALSWTKGEENKFQDIVKSKPSCVYFWDELFNVLPCKGRVSLVSYYYNVFLLQHRGYQNRTYTSNIDSDDEESDSSEFGPPRKIWTNAF
;
A
#
# COMPACT_ATOMS: atom_id res chain seq x y z
N MET A 1 9.88 10.80 -16.40
CA MET A 1 9.99 11.47 -15.08
C MET A 1 11.11 12.50 -15.08
N ILE A 2 10.83 13.71 -14.59
CA ILE A 2 11.83 14.79 -14.40
C ILE A 2 12.98 14.30 -13.51
N VAL A 3 12.65 13.61 -12.41
CA VAL A 3 13.63 13.04 -11.47
C VAL A 3 14.61 12.05 -12.12
N LYS A 4 14.18 11.29 -13.13
CA LYS A 4 15.07 10.35 -13.85
C LYS A 4 16.09 11.10 -14.72
N LEU A 5 15.69 12.24 -15.29
CA LEU A 5 16.58 13.09 -16.08
C LEU A 5 17.56 13.86 -15.18
N GLU A 6 17.10 14.37 -14.04
CA GLU A 6 17.93 15.14 -13.10
C GLU A 6 18.97 14.27 -12.39
N LEU A 7 18.59 13.06 -11.94
CA LEU A 7 19.50 12.17 -11.21
C LEU A 7 20.42 11.35 -12.12
N GLY A 8 20.10 11.18 -13.40
CA GLY A 8 20.92 10.40 -14.34
C GLY A 8 21.21 8.98 -13.81
N SER A 9 22.49 8.62 -13.70
CA SER A 9 22.90 7.28 -13.22
C SER A 9 22.58 7.03 -11.75
N ALA A 10 22.50 8.07 -10.91
CA ALA A 10 22.16 7.94 -9.50
C ALA A 10 20.73 7.40 -9.31
N PHE A 11 19.84 7.62 -10.28
CA PHE A 11 18.48 7.07 -10.27
C PHE A 11 18.49 5.55 -10.09
N TYR A 12 19.34 4.84 -10.85
CA TYR A 12 19.48 3.39 -10.75
C TYR A 12 20.33 2.97 -9.55
N GLY A 13 21.35 3.78 -9.19
CA GLY A 13 22.19 3.54 -8.02
C GLY A 13 21.39 3.54 -6.71
N TRP A 14 20.37 4.40 -6.61
CA TRP A 14 19.47 4.49 -5.46
C TRP A 14 18.20 3.67 -5.60
N LYS A 15 18.10 2.85 -6.66
CA LYS A 15 16.96 1.96 -6.92
C LYS A 15 15.63 2.68 -7.12
N PHE A 16 15.64 3.92 -7.63
CA PHE A 16 14.39 4.63 -7.94
C PHE A 16 13.61 4.01 -9.11
N ASP A 17 14.26 3.16 -9.91
CA ASP A 17 13.62 2.28 -10.89
C ASP A 17 12.75 1.19 -10.26
N ASN A 18 12.89 0.95 -8.95
CA ASN A 18 12.15 -0.06 -8.19
C ASN A 18 11.19 0.58 -7.16
N VAL A 19 10.85 1.86 -7.31
CA VAL A 19 9.87 2.55 -6.45
C VAL A 19 8.88 3.39 -7.26
N GLY A 20 7.75 3.77 -6.64
CA GLY A 20 6.85 4.78 -7.18
C GLY A 20 6.22 4.43 -8.53
N GLU A 21 6.31 5.36 -9.47
CA GLU A 21 5.64 5.30 -10.78
C GLU A 21 6.08 4.09 -11.63
N GLU A 22 7.40 3.80 -11.68
CA GLU A 22 7.93 2.70 -12.49
C GLU A 22 7.39 1.34 -11.99
N VAL A 23 7.26 1.16 -10.67
CA VAL A 23 6.64 -0.04 -10.09
C VAL A 23 5.14 -0.06 -10.35
N ALA A 24 4.43 1.06 -10.15
CA ALA A 24 2.99 1.14 -10.36
C ALA A 24 2.60 0.81 -11.81
N LEU A 25 3.39 1.25 -12.80
CA LEU A 25 3.14 0.96 -14.22
C LEU A 25 3.25 -0.53 -14.57
N SER A 26 3.98 -1.32 -13.79
CA SER A 26 4.06 -2.77 -13.98
C SER A 26 2.83 -3.54 -13.46
N TRP A 27 1.86 -2.84 -12.88
CA TRP A 27 0.63 -3.40 -12.33
C TRP A 27 -0.58 -3.05 -13.19
N THR A 28 -1.38 -4.06 -13.50
CA THR A 28 -2.67 -3.86 -14.17
C THR A 28 -3.73 -3.48 -13.16
N LYS A 29 -4.77 -2.77 -13.59
CA LYS A 29 -5.84 -2.34 -12.70
C LYS A 29 -6.52 -3.49 -11.95
N GLY A 30 -6.66 -4.65 -12.59
CA GLY A 30 -7.20 -5.86 -11.97
C GLY A 30 -6.31 -6.42 -10.85
N GLU A 31 -4.98 -6.34 -11.00
CA GLU A 31 -4.04 -6.76 -9.96
C GLU A 31 -4.03 -5.78 -8.79
N GLU A 32 -4.07 -4.47 -9.06
CA GLU A 32 -4.17 -3.46 -8.01
C GLU A 32 -5.44 -3.65 -7.18
N ASN A 33 -6.59 -3.86 -7.83
CA ASN A 33 -7.86 -4.04 -7.13
C ASN A 33 -7.82 -5.28 -6.23
N LYS A 34 -7.37 -6.43 -6.74
CA LYS A 34 -7.20 -7.65 -5.94
C LYS A 34 -6.28 -7.44 -4.74
N PHE A 35 -5.15 -6.75 -4.95
CA PHE A 35 -4.22 -6.43 -3.88
C PHE A 35 -4.90 -5.57 -2.80
N GLN A 36 -5.59 -4.51 -3.20
CA GLN A 36 -6.29 -3.62 -2.28
C GLN A 36 -7.40 -4.34 -1.50
N ASP A 37 -8.16 -5.21 -2.15
CA ASP A 37 -9.23 -5.98 -1.51
C ASP A 37 -8.67 -6.86 -0.38
N ILE A 38 -7.57 -7.56 -0.64
CA ILE A 38 -6.90 -8.41 0.35
C ILE A 38 -6.34 -7.57 1.51
N VAL A 39 -5.59 -6.51 1.22
CA VAL A 39 -4.96 -5.68 2.27
C VAL A 39 -6.00 -4.92 3.11
N LYS A 40 -7.12 -4.48 2.52
CA LYS A 40 -8.20 -3.82 3.27
C LYS A 40 -9.03 -4.81 4.10
N SER A 41 -9.10 -6.08 3.70
CA SER A 41 -9.86 -7.11 4.42
C SER A 41 -9.18 -7.53 5.74
N LYS A 42 -7.88 -7.31 5.86
CA LYS A 42 -7.05 -7.72 7.00
C LYS A 42 -6.18 -6.54 7.45
N PRO A 43 -6.59 -5.80 8.49
CA PRO A 43 -5.85 -4.61 8.91
C PRO A 43 -4.41 -4.91 9.34
N SER A 44 -4.11 -6.17 9.71
CA SER A 44 -2.78 -6.57 10.14
C SER A 44 -1.84 -6.88 8.99
N CYS A 45 -0.71 -6.18 9.01
CA CYS A 45 0.42 -6.38 8.10
C CYS A 45 1.01 -7.78 8.13
N VAL A 46 0.71 -8.58 9.17
CA VAL A 46 1.26 -9.93 9.33
C VAL A 46 0.41 -11.00 8.63
N TYR A 47 -0.90 -10.78 8.42
CA TYR A 47 -1.83 -11.86 8.07
C TYR A 47 -2.27 -11.93 6.59
N PHE A 48 -1.81 -11.00 5.74
CA PHE A 48 -2.25 -10.97 4.33
C PHE A 48 -1.19 -11.43 3.31
N TRP A 49 0.08 -11.58 3.69
CA TRP A 49 1.16 -11.90 2.74
C TRP A 49 0.98 -13.26 2.07
N ASP A 50 0.61 -14.29 2.83
CA ASP A 50 0.40 -15.63 2.28
C ASP A 50 -0.75 -15.65 1.27
N GLU A 51 -1.81 -14.90 1.54
CA GLU A 51 -2.94 -14.74 0.64
C GLU A 51 -2.55 -13.97 -0.63
N LEU A 52 -1.79 -12.88 -0.49
CA LEU A 52 -1.24 -12.15 -1.63
C LEU A 52 -0.37 -13.05 -2.52
N PHE A 53 0.50 -13.86 -1.92
CA PHE A 53 1.35 -14.80 -2.66
C PHE A 53 0.54 -15.87 -3.40
N ASN A 54 -0.59 -16.29 -2.82
CA ASN A 54 -1.48 -17.27 -3.45
C ASN A 54 -2.35 -16.66 -4.56
N VAL A 55 -2.84 -15.42 -4.40
CA VAL A 55 -3.74 -14.76 -5.36
C VAL A 55 -2.99 -14.11 -6.52
N LEU A 56 -1.76 -13.64 -6.28
CA LEU A 56 -0.90 -12.98 -7.28
C LEU A 56 0.44 -13.71 -7.49
N PRO A 57 0.44 -15.03 -7.77
CA PRO A 57 1.68 -15.81 -7.85
C PRO A 57 2.60 -15.33 -8.99
N CYS A 58 2.02 -14.82 -10.07
CA CYS A 58 2.76 -14.34 -11.24
C CYS A 58 3.60 -13.08 -10.99
N LYS A 59 3.29 -12.28 -9.95
CA LYS A 59 4.09 -11.10 -9.60
C LYS A 59 5.41 -11.47 -8.92
N GLY A 60 5.42 -12.56 -8.17
CA GLY A 60 6.53 -12.94 -7.31
C GLY A 60 6.61 -12.09 -6.03
N ARG A 61 7.25 -12.66 -5.00
CA ARG A 61 7.27 -12.07 -3.65
C ARG A 61 7.91 -10.69 -3.60
N VAL A 62 9.04 -10.51 -4.31
CA VAL A 62 9.78 -9.23 -4.33
C VAL A 62 8.93 -8.10 -4.91
N SER A 63 8.20 -8.38 -5.99
CA SER A 63 7.31 -7.38 -6.62
C SER A 63 6.14 -7.02 -5.72
N LEU A 64 5.54 -8.00 -5.03
CA LEU A 64 4.45 -7.78 -4.07
C LEU A 64 4.88 -6.92 -2.89
N VAL A 65 6.03 -7.23 -2.29
CA VAL A 65 6.60 -6.46 -1.19
C VAL A 65 6.98 -5.05 -1.65
N SER A 66 7.61 -4.92 -2.83
CA SER A 66 7.95 -3.62 -3.40
C SER A 66 6.71 -2.77 -3.65
N TYR A 67 5.65 -3.34 -4.24
CA TYR A 67 4.40 -2.61 -4.49
C TYR A 67 3.74 -2.13 -3.19
N TYR A 68 3.73 -2.95 -2.14
CA TYR A 68 3.17 -2.57 -0.85
C TYR A 68 3.87 -1.32 -0.28
N TYR A 69 5.20 -1.36 -0.12
CA TYR A 69 5.95 -0.29 0.54
C TYR A 69 6.15 0.93 -0.37
N ASN A 70 6.41 0.72 -1.65
CA ASN A 70 6.84 1.79 -2.57
C ASN A 70 5.70 2.40 -3.39
N VAL A 71 4.49 1.82 -3.34
CA VAL A 71 3.33 2.34 -4.06
C VAL A 71 2.15 2.48 -3.11
N PHE A 72 1.61 1.36 -2.62
CA PHE A 72 0.36 1.34 -1.87
C PHE A 72 0.44 2.17 -0.58
N LEU A 73 1.44 1.90 0.28
CA LEU A 73 1.57 2.56 1.58
C LEU A 73 1.81 4.07 1.43
N LEU A 74 2.66 4.47 0.48
CA LEU A 74 2.93 5.88 0.18
C LEU A 74 1.69 6.62 -0.33
N GLN A 75 0.93 6.00 -1.23
CA GLN A 75 -0.33 6.57 -1.71
C GLN A 75 -1.37 6.68 -0.59
N HIS A 76 -1.48 5.65 0.25
CA HIS A 76 -2.39 5.63 1.39
C HIS A 76 -2.06 6.74 2.40
N ARG A 77 -0.79 6.86 2.80
CA ARG A 77 -0.33 7.94 3.68
C ARG A 77 -0.48 9.32 3.03
N GLY A 78 -0.17 9.44 1.75
CA GLY A 78 -0.37 10.69 1.01
C GLY A 78 -1.84 11.12 0.95
N TYR A 79 -2.77 10.17 0.83
CA TYR A 79 -4.20 10.44 0.91
C TYR A 79 -4.60 10.87 2.32
N GLN A 80 -4.23 10.10 3.36
CA GLN A 80 -4.51 10.43 4.76
C GLN A 80 -4.01 11.82 5.13
N ASN A 81 -2.76 12.15 4.79
CA ASN A 81 -2.15 13.45 5.09
C ASN A 81 -2.87 14.63 4.42
N ARG A 82 -3.50 14.40 3.26
CA ARG A 82 -4.27 15.44 2.55
C ARG A 82 -5.71 15.56 3.03
N THR A 83 -6.31 14.49 3.55
CA THR A 83 -7.73 14.44 3.92
C THR A 83 -7.98 14.65 5.41
N TYR A 84 -7.12 14.13 6.27
CA TYR A 84 -7.22 14.23 7.73
C TYR A 84 -6.05 15.05 8.27
N THR A 85 -6.12 16.36 8.10
CA THR A 85 -5.08 17.30 8.56
C THR A 85 -5.04 17.48 10.08
N SER A 86 -6.06 17.00 10.80
CA SER A 86 -6.20 17.21 12.25
C SER A 86 -5.82 16.01 13.12
N ASN A 87 -5.58 14.84 12.54
CA ASN A 87 -5.21 13.63 13.28
C ASN A 87 -3.92 13.03 12.68
N ILE A 88 -2.78 13.63 13.04
CA ILE A 88 -1.44 13.24 12.59
C ILE A 88 -0.83 12.29 13.64
N ASP A 89 -1.58 11.27 14.05
CA ASP A 89 -1.02 10.16 14.83
C ASP A 89 -0.65 9.05 13.84
N SER A 90 0.64 8.88 13.61
CA SER A 90 1.16 7.95 12.60
C SER A 90 1.23 6.51 13.11
N ASP A 91 1.11 6.31 14.42
CA ASP A 91 1.09 5.01 15.09
C ASP A 91 -0.35 4.52 15.21
N ASP A 92 -1.01 4.29 14.06
CA ASP A 92 -2.07 3.28 14.00
C ASP A 92 -1.36 1.91 14.10
N GLU A 93 -0.81 1.60 15.30
CA GLU A 93 -0.73 0.21 15.71
C GLU A 93 -2.18 -0.25 15.81
N GLU A 94 -2.52 -1.15 14.90
CA GLU A 94 -3.76 -1.91 14.90
C GLU A 94 -4.05 -2.39 16.32
N SER A 95 -4.85 -1.63 17.07
CA SER A 95 -5.26 -2.04 18.40
C SER A 95 -6.09 -3.31 18.20
N ASP A 96 -5.52 -4.44 18.60
CA ASP A 96 -6.21 -5.71 18.72
C ASP A 96 -7.44 -5.47 19.59
N SER A 97 -8.58 -5.23 18.95
CA SER A 97 -9.85 -4.96 19.61
C SER A 97 -10.54 -6.28 19.94
N SER A 98 -9.80 -7.21 20.53
CA SER A 98 -10.41 -8.13 21.48
C SER A 98 -10.60 -7.37 22.79
N GLU A 99 -11.76 -6.69 22.94
CA GLU A 99 -12.53 -6.60 24.21
C GLU A 99 -13.58 -5.46 24.13
N PHE A 100 -14.85 -5.88 24.03
CA PHE A 100 -16.07 -5.20 24.48
C PHE A 100 -16.14 -3.64 24.43
N GLY A 101 -16.68 -3.11 23.34
CA GLY A 101 -17.21 -1.75 23.23
C GLY A 101 -18.18 -1.62 22.05
N PRO A 102 -19.19 -0.72 22.08
CA PRO A 102 -20.29 -0.77 21.13
C PRO A 102 -19.80 -0.50 19.71
N PRO A 103 -20.43 -1.11 18.69
CA PRO A 103 -19.94 -1.06 17.32
C PRO A 103 -19.92 0.38 16.82
N ARG A 104 -18.73 0.94 16.60
CA ARG A 104 -18.61 2.20 15.87
C ARG A 104 -19.05 1.95 14.44
N LYS A 105 -20.08 2.71 14.10
CA LYS A 105 -20.88 2.59 12.89
C LYS A 105 -20.01 2.77 11.63
N ILE A 106 -20.03 1.74 10.80
CA ILE A 106 -20.31 1.79 9.36
C ILE A 106 -19.43 2.76 8.55
N TRP A 107 -18.34 2.26 7.96
CA TRP A 107 -17.82 2.80 6.70
C TRP A 107 -18.63 2.20 5.54
N THR A 108 -19.84 2.70 5.33
CA THR A 108 -20.53 2.55 4.04
C THR A 108 -20.47 3.89 3.32
N ASN A 109 -20.08 3.81 2.04
CA ASN A 109 -20.17 4.82 0.98
C ASN A 109 -18.89 5.60 0.68
N ALA A 110 -18.12 5.09 -0.30
CA ALA A 110 -17.69 5.84 -1.49
C ALA A 110 -16.94 4.88 -2.46
N PHE A 111 -17.71 4.12 -3.23
CA PHE A 111 -17.34 3.70 -4.59
C PHE A 111 -18.27 4.42 -5.55
#